data_AF-A0A7X7QPC7-F1
#
_entry.id   AF-A0A7X7QPC7-F1
#
_cell.length_a   1.000
_cell.length_b   1.000
_cell.length_c   1.000
_cell.angle_alpha   90.00
_cell.angle_beta   90.00
_cell.angle_gamma   90.00
#
_symmetry.space_group_name_H-M   'P 1'
#
loop_
_entity.id
_entity.type
_entity.pdbx_description
1 polymer ?
#
loop_
_entity_poly.entity_id
_entity_poly.type
_entity_poly.pdbx_seq_one_letter_code
_entity_poly.pdbx_strand_id
1 'polypeptide(L)'
;MATKSKQSTAQSEGFSLRVTGLLVLLMFVLLAAAATMFFFSQNEERDAKLAEGEALKAELAVLEADSNYLDQLVAMAGQPQYIERIARDELGMVQADEIIFRDID
;
A
#
# COMPACT_ATOMS: atom_id res chain seq x y z
N MET A 1 -62.33 -52.29 40.87
CA MET A 1 -61.38 -51.21 41.22
C MET A 1 -60.54 -50.89 39.99
N ALA A 2 -60.94 -49.86 39.25
CA ALA A 2 -60.14 -49.19 38.22
C ALA A 2 -59.46 -47.98 38.90
N THR A 3 -58.32 -47.43 38.50
CA THR A 3 -57.84 -47.06 37.15
C THR A 3 -56.32 -46.84 37.17
N LYS A 4 -55.61 -47.25 36.10
CA LYS A 4 -54.23 -46.87 35.80
C LYS A 4 -54.15 -45.38 35.44
N SER A 5 -53.27 -44.60 36.06
CA SER A 5 -52.87 -43.27 35.59
C SER A 5 -51.56 -43.39 34.77
N LYS A 6 -51.69 -43.48 33.44
CA LYS A 6 -50.58 -43.21 32.52
C LYS A 6 -50.62 -41.72 32.17
N GLN A 7 -49.85 -40.91 32.86
CA GLN A 7 -49.61 -39.52 32.46
C GLN A 7 -48.45 -39.45 31.45
N SER A 8 -48.84 -39.33 30.18
CA SER A 8 -48.30 -38.44 29.15
C SER A 8 -46.80 -38.07 29.20
N THR A 9 -45.96 -38.89 28.58
CA THR A 9 -44.63 -38.52 28.06
C THR A 9 -44.75 -38.22 26.56
N ALA A 10 -45.31 -37.06 26.18
CA ALA A 10 -45.52 -36.72 24.78
C ALA A 10 -45.36 -35.23 24.46
N GLN A 11 -44.50 -34.49 25.20
CA GLN A 11 -44.34 -33.04 25.01
C GLN A 11 -42.91 -32.51 24.87
N SER A 12 -41.87 -33.35 24.87
CA SER A 12 -40.46 -32.87 24.84
C SER A 12 -39.81 -32.80 23.45
N GLU A 13 -40.36 -33.45 22.42
CA GLU A 13 -39.66 -33.55 21.12
C GLU A 13 -39.77 -32.30 20.24
N GLY A 14 -40.84 -31.50 20.38
CA GLY A 14 -41.00 -30.25 19.64
C GLY A 14 -40.17 -29.08 20.19
N PHE A 15 -39.78 -29.14 21.47
CA PHE A 15 -38.98 -28.10 22.11
C PHE A 15 -37.49 -28.26 21.78
N SER A 16 -36.96 -29.49 21.76
CA SER A 16 -35.57 -29.74 21.41
C SER A 16 -35.26 -29.35 19.95
N LEU A 17 -36.08 -29.74 18.96
CA LEU A 17 -35.84 -29.38 17.56
C LEU A 17 -35.82 -27.85 17.32
N ARG A 18 -36.71 -27.10 17.97
CA ARG A 18 -36.76 -25.63 17.85
C ARG A 18 -35.54 -24.96 18.49
N VAL A 19 -35.10 -25.47 19.64
CA VAL A 19 -33.89 -24.97 20.31
C VAL A 19 -32.64 -25.32 19.52
N THR A 20 -32.55 -26.53 18.95
CA THR A 20 -31.42 -26.94 18.10
C THR A 20 -31.34 -26.08 16.84
N GLY A 21 -32.46 -25.81 16.17
CA GLY A 21 -32.50 -24.93 15.01
C GLY A 21 -32.06 -23.49 15.33
N LEU A 22 -32.50 -22.96 16.47
CA LEU A 22 -32.11 -21.63 16.94
C LEU A 22 -30.61 -21.56 17.30
N LEU A 23 -30.07 -22.60 17.95
CA LEU A 23 -28.64 -22.69 18.26
C LEU A 23 -27.78 -22.78 16.99
N VAL A 24 -28.21 -23.56 15.99
CA VAL A 24 -27.50 -23.65 14.70
C VAL A 24 -27.53 -22.31 13.96
N LEU A 25 -28.68 -21.63 13.93
CA LEU A 25 -28.79 -20.29 13.36
C LEU A 25 -27.85 -19.32 14.07
N LEU A 26 -27.85 -19.32 15.41
CA LEU A 26 -27.03 -18.43 16.22
C LEU A 26 -25.53 -18.71 16.02
N MET A 27 -25.15 -19.98 15.86
CA MET A 27 -23.78 -20.37 15.51
C MET A 27 -23.37 -19.82 14.13
N PHE A 28 -24.25 -19.92 13.14
CA PHE A 28 -24.00 -19.35 11.80
C PHE A 28 -23.86 -17.83 11.84
N VAL A 29 -24.68 -17.13 12.62
CA VAL A 29 -24.58 -15.68 12.79
C VAL A 29 -23.25 -15.29 13.44
N LEU A 30 -22.82 -16.01 14.48
CA LEU A 30 -21.52 -15.77 15.12
C LEU A 30 -20.34 -16.02 14.17
N LEU A 31 -20.39 -17.10 13.38
CA LEU A 31 -19.37 -17.38 12.36
C LEU A 31 -19.34 -16.29 11.28
N ALA A 32 -20.50 -15.86 10.80
CA ALA A 32 -20.58 -14.79 9.81
C ALA A 32 -20.00 -13.47 10.36
N ALA A 33 -20.35 -13.11 11.60
CA ALA A 33 -19.81 -11.93 12.26
C ALA A 33 -18.28 -12.00 12.41
N ALA A 34 -17.75 -13.14 12.89
CA ALA A 34 -16.30 -13.34 13.02
C ALA A 34 -15.59 -13.28 11.66
N ALA A 35 -16.15 -13.90 10.62
CA ALA A 35 -15.60 -13.86 9.27
C ALA A 35 -15.58 -12.43 8.70
N THR A 36 -16.66 -11.66 8.89
CA THR A 36 -16.69 -10.25 8.47
C THR A 36 -15.64 -9.42 9.20
N MET A 37 -15.53 -9.55 10.52
CA MET A 37 -14.54 -8.81 11.31
C MET A 37 -13.11 -9.09 10.84
N PHE A 38 -12.77 -10.36 10.62
CA PHE A 38 -11.47 -10.78 10.14
C PHE A 38 -11.19 -10.33 8.69
N PHE A 39 -12.21 -10.27 7.84
CA PHE A 39 -12.07 -9.79 6.47
C PHE A 39 -11.81 -8.28 6.40
N PHE A 40 -12.51 -7.49 7.22
CA PHE A 40 -12.29 -6.04 7.27
C PHE A 40 -10.92 -5.68 7.82
N SER A 41 -10.46 -6.31 8.92
CA SER A 41 -9.15 -6.01 9.51
C SER A 41 -7.99 -6.32 8.55
N GLN A 42 -8.08 -7.43 7.80
CA GLN A 42 -7.04 -7.80 6.85
C GLN A 42 -6.98 -6.89 5.62
N ASN A 43 -8.12 -6.39 5.14
CA ASN A 43 -8.12 -5.48 3.99
C ASN A 43 -7.46 -4.15 4.33
N GLU A 44 -7.72 -3.60 5.52
CA GLU A 44 -7.13 -2.32 5.94
C GLU A 44 -5.60 -2.41 6.09
N GLU A 45 -5.09 -3.46 6.73
CA GLU A 45 -3.64 -3.71 6.81
C GLU A 45 -3.01 -3.95 5.44
N ARG A 46 -3.67 -4.71 4.56
CA ARG A 46 -3.18 -4.98 3.21
C ARG A 46 -3.12 -3.69 2.39
N ASP A 47 -4.17 -2.89 2.43
CA ASP A 47 -4.25 -1.66 1.64
C ASP A 47 -3.25 -0.63 2.15
N ALA A 48 -3.04 -0.54 3.48
CA ALA A 48 -1.97 0.27 4.07
C ALA A 48 -0.57 -0.19 3.61
N LYS A 49 -0.32 -1.50 3.60
CA LYS A 49 0.96 -2.07 3.14
C LYS A 49 1.20 -1.87 1.64
N LEU A 50 0.14 -1.92 0.83
CA LEU A 50 0.22 -1.62 -0.60
C LEU A 50 0.55 -0.15 -0.84
N ALA A 51 -0.12 0.78 -0.14
CA ALA A 51 0.17 2.20 -0.22
C ALA A 51 1.60 2.55 0.22
N GLU A 52 2.07 1.95 1.32
CA GLU A 52 3.46 2.06 1.77
C GLU A 52 4.42 1.54 0.70
N GLY A 53 4.14 0.38 0.10
CA GLY A 53 4.95 -0.18 -0.97
C GLY A 53 5.01 0.67 -2.24
N GLU A 54 3.92 1.33 -2.62
CA GLU A 54 3.89 2.27 -3.74
C GLU A 54 4.70 3.54 -3.44
N ALA A 55 4.57 4.10 -2.23
CA ALA A 55 5.35 5.24 -1.80
C ALA A 55 6.87 4.94 -1.81
N LEU A 56 7.29 3.81 -1.25
CA LEU A 56 8.69 3.39 -1.25
C LEU A 56 9.23 3.18 -2.67
N LYS A 57 8.43 2.62 -3.59
CA LYS A 57 8.84 2.48 -4.99
C LYS A 57 9.04 3.83 -5.68
N ALA A 58 8.16 4.79 -5.42
CA ALA A 58 8.30 6.13 -5.95
C ALA A 58 9.56 6.82 -5.42
N GLU A 59 9.81 6.72 -4.12
CA GLU A 59 11.04 7.24 -3.49
C GLU A 59 12.30 6.61 -4.07
N LEU A 60 12.29 5.28 -4.24
CA LEU A 60 13.42 4.55 -4.83
C LEU A 60 13.70 4.98 -6.27
N ALA A 61 12.65 5.20 -7.08
CA ALA A 61 12.81 5.68 -8.45
C ALA A 61 13.42 7.09 -8.52
N VAL A 62 13.04 7.99 -7.61
CA VAL A 62 13.65 9.33 -7.50
C VAL A 62 15.11 9.22 -7.11
N LEU A 63 15.42 8.40 -6.10
CA LEU A 63 16.78 8.26 -5.59
C LEU A 63 17.72 7.59 -6.62
N GLU A 64 17.22 6.61 -7.39
CA GLU A 64 17.96 6.04 -8.51
C GLU A 64 18.22 7.07 -9.62
N ALA A 65 17.24 7.91 -9.95
CA ALA A 65 17.43 8.98 -10.93
C ALA A 65 18.50 9.99 -10.46
N ASP A 66 18.46 10.39 -9.19
CA ASP A 66 19.44 11.29 -8.60
C ASP A 66 20.85 10.67 -8.58
N SER A 67 20.96 9.39 -8.20
CA SER A 67 22.23 8.67 -8.24
C SER A 67 22.80 8.62 -9.66
N ASN A 68 21.98 8.26 -10.65
CA ASN A 68 22.39 8.21 -12.05
C ASN A 68 22.82 9.59 -12.58
N TYR A 69 22.16 10.66 -12.14
CA TYR A 69 22.55 12.02 -12.48
C TYR A 69 23.90 12.40 -11.87
N LEU A 70 24.10 12.10 -10.58
CA LEU A 70 25.36 12.35 -9.89
C LEU A 70 26.51 11.56 -10.50
N ASP A 71 26.30 10.29 -10.84
CA ASP A 71 27.33 9.46 -11.50
C ASP A 71 27.75 10.05 -12.86
N GLN A 72 26.79 10.58 -13.63
CA GLN A 72 27.09 11.30 -14.86
C GLN A 72 27.88 12.59 -14.60
N LEU A 73 27.52 13.36 -13.58
CA LEU A 73 28.28 14.56 -13.20
C LEU A 73 29.71 14.20 -12.77
N VAL A 74 29.91 13.15 -11.99
CA VAL A 74 31.23 12.67 -11.57
C VAL A 74 32.04 12.20 -12.78
N ALA A 75 31.43 11.49 -13.72
CA ALA A 75 32.11 11.06 -14.95
C ALA A 75 32.54 12.24 -15.84
N MET A 76 31.78 13.34 -15.82
CA MET A 76 32.12 14.58 -16.54
C MET A 76 33.03 15.51 -15.73
N ALA A 77 33.08 15.36 -14.40
CA ALA A 77 33.87 16.21 -13.53
C ALA A 77 35.36 16.06 -13.89
N GLY A 78 36.02 17.19 -14.11
CA GLY A 78 37.42 17.24 -14.55
C GLY A 78 37.63 17.10 -16.06
N GLN A 79 36.59 16.82 -16.84
CA GLN A 79 36.69 16.88 -18.31
C GLN A 79 36.75 18.34 -18.78
N PRO A 80 37.63 18.69 -19.74
CA PRO A 80 37.77 20.07 -20.22
C PRO A 80 36.45 20.69 -20.69
N GLN A 81 35.61 19.91 -21.39
CA GLN A 81 34.33 20.40 -21.90
C GLN A 81 33.34 20.75 -20.78
N TYR A 82 33.37 20.00 -19.68
CA TYR A 82 32.51 20.28 -18.52
C TYR A 82 32.98 21.54 -17.78
N ILE A 83 34.29 21.69 -17.59
CA ILE A 83 34.88 22.90 -16.98
C ILE A 83 34.56 24.14 -17.82
N GLU A 84 34.73 24.03 -19.14
CA GLU A 84 34.43 25.12 -20.07
C GLU A 84 32.94 25.49 -20.06
N ARG A 85 32.04 24.51 -20.01
CA ARG A 85 30.59 24.75 -19.89
C ARG A 85 30.27 25.53 -18.61
N ILE A 86 30.76 25.08 -17.45
CA ILE A 86 30.53 25.80 -16.18
C ILE A 86 31.15 27.20 -16.22
N ALA A 87 32.35 27.35 -16.79
CA ALA A 87 33.00 28.64 -16.93
C ALA A 87 32.16 29.61 -17.77
N ARG A 88 31.56 29.15 -18.88
CA ARG A 88 30.66 29.98 -19.71
C ARG A 88 29.33 30.27 -19.02
N ASP A 89 28.65 29.22 -18.57
CA ASP A 89 27.25 29.31 -18.16
C ASP A 89 27.11 29.97 -16.78
N GLU A 90 27.97 29.61 -15.83
CA GLU A 90 27.88 30.09 -14.44
C GLU A 90 28.78 31.31 -14.18
N LEU A 91 29.95 31.35 -14.84
CA LEU A 91 30.95 32.39 -14.57
C LEU A 91 31.04 33.45 -15.67
N GLY A 92 30.34 33.28 -16.79
CA GLY A 92 30.40 34.20 -17.94
C GLY A 92 31.80 34.31 -18.56
N MET A 93 32.67 33.33 -18.29
CA MET A 93 34.04 33.28 -18.78
C MET A 93 34.07 32.67 -20.19
N VAL A 94 34.94 33.21 -21.02
CA VAL A 94 35.20 32.73 -22.38
C VAL A 94 36.69 32.51 -22.56
N GLN A 95 37.08 31.79 -23.63
CA GLN A 95 38.51 31.66 -23.92
C GLN A 95 39.13 33.03 -24.24
N ALA A 96 40.41 33.18 -23.91
CA ALA A 96 41.10 34.47 -24.00
C ALA A 96 41.12 35.06 -25.44
N ASP A 97 41.02 34.20 -26.44
CA ASP A 97 41.05 34.49 -27.87
C ASP A 97 39.68 34.37 -28.56
N GLU A 98 38.59 34.24 -27.78
CA GLU A 98 37.24 34.07 -28.31
C GLU A 98 36.56 35.40 -28.63
N ILE A 99 36.02 35.53 -29.85
CA ILE A 99 35.32 36.73 -30.32
C ILE A 99 33.82 36.58 -30.05
N ILE A 100 33.27 37.40 -29.15
CA ILE A 100 31.83 37.43 -28.84
C ILE A 100 31.13 38.52 -29.67
N PHE A 101 30.12 38.13 -30.44
CA PHE A 101 29.20 39.05 -31.08
C PHE A 101 28.01 39.32 -30.15
N ARG A 102 27.75 40.58 -29.83
CA ARG A 102 26.53 41.01 -29.11
C ARG A 102 25.65 41.78 -30.08
N ASP A 103 24.38 41.39 -30.18
CA ASP A 103 23.38 42.18 -30.89
C ASP A 103 23.13 43.48 -30.11
N ILE A 104 23.10 44.60 -30.83
CA ILE A 104 22.89 45.92 -30.25
C ILE A 104 21.42 46.27 -30.53
N ASP A 105 20.56 46.02 -29.54
CA ASP A 105 19.18 46.52 -29.54
C ASP A 105 19.12 48.01 -29.18
#